data_AF-A0A0C9YVX6-F1
#
_entry.id   AF-A0A0C9YVX6-F1
#
_cell.length_a   1.000
_cell.length_b   1.000
_cell.length_c   1.000
_cell.angle_alpha   90.00
_cell.angle_beta   90.00
_cell.angle_gamma   90.00
#
_symmetry.space_group_name_H-M   'P 1'
#
loop_
_entity.id
_entity.type
_entity.pdbx_description
1 polymer ?
#
loop_
_entity_poly.entity_id
_entity_poly.type
_entity_poly.pdbx_seq_one_letter_code
_entity_poly.pdbx_strand_id
1 'polypeptide(L)'
;MNGGVDINVVPFTEDFPRADICQLLAPDILHQLVKGGFKDHLVEWVAGAKERMMDIDRRIAAAPPFPGLRRFPDGRGFSQWTGDDSKALMKNVITDDTLSDLKNALDRFHYHREIFRDVGVQVEGFSLPRQHSLVHYEALICLFGAPNGLCTSITESKHITAVKKPWWRSSKYRALGQILRTNQRLAQLAAARSDFEARGMLPISRPRENVLQGPQSNGMSQHFDDMEDEHEHAGVVDDRPVLAHSDVKLARCHARGRARSVPALAIELGIPTLSTLIGQFLYEQLQCESISPSAGAPRLPVFAGALKVFHLATATFVSPSDLSRIGGMRREKIRAIPVWHHGPARYDTIFVSTDDTFNGMLSMEVARVLCFFSFVYTNGYSYSCALIHWFDRIADEPDNLMGMWMVRPSFMADGSKNLSVIHVDSIVCGAHLLPIFGREQVPRSVDFHNSLDIYHGFYVNRFADYHAFELAS
;
A
#
# COMPACT_ATOMS: atom_id res chain seq x y z
N MET A 1 -13.62 31.75 26.81
CA MET A 1 -14.28 30.45 27.07
C MET A 1 -13.21 29.37 27.18
N ASN A 2 -13.31 28.56 28.21
CA ASN A 2 -12.28 27.68 28.78
C ASN A 2 -11.66 26.67 27.79
N GLY A 3 -10.37 26.85 27.48
CA GLY A 3 -9.50 25.74 27.07
C GLY A 3 -9.15 24.93 28.32
N GLY A 4 -9.62 23.69 28.37
CA GLY A 4 -9.55 22.84 29.56
C GLY A 4 -8.15 22.32 29.88
N VAL A 5 -7.34 23.13 30.57
CA VAL A 5 -6.25 22.64 31.41
C VAL A 5 -6.50 23.19 32.80
N ASP A 6 -6.80 22.29 33.75
CA ASP A 6 -6.88 22.63 35.17
C ASP A 6 -5.44 22.89 35.64
N ILE A 7 -5.15 24.13 36.05
CA ILE A 7 -3.82 24.55 36.50
C ILE A 7 -3.32 23.78 37.73
N ASN A 8 -4.19 23.03 38.40
CA ASN A 8 -3.84 22.20 39.55
C ASN A 8 -3.52 20.74 39.19
N VAL A 9 -3.50 20.40 37.89
CA VAL A 9 -3.19 19.04 37.43
C VAL A 9 -1.83 19.06 36.74
N VAL A 10 -0.82 18.61 37.47
CA VAL A 10 0.50 18.22 36.94
C VAL A 10 0.27 17.07 35.95
N PRO A 11 0.56 17.24 34.65
CA PRO A 11 0.48 16.15 33.69
C PRO A 11 1.37 14.99 34.14
N PHE A 12 0.89 13.75 34.00
CA PHE A 12 1.64 12.53 34.35
C PHE A 12 3.05 12.44 33.71
N THR A 13 3.31 13.28 32.73
CA THR A 13 4.46 13.25 31.83
C THR A 13 5.45 14.39 32.06
N GLU A 14 5.22 15.22 33.08
CA GLU A 14 6.06 16.39 33.40
C GLU A 14 7.50 16.00 33.76
N ASP A 15 7.68 14.85 34.40
CA ASP A 15 8.99 14.35 34.82
C ASP A 15 9.73 13.52 33.76
N PHE A 16 9.25 13.46 32.51
CA PHE A 16 9.86 12.61 31.49
C PHE A 16 11.12 13.28 30.93
N PRO A 17 12.33 12.76 31.23
CA PRO A 17 13.57 13.52 31.02
C PRO A 17 14.02 13.63 29.55
N ARG A 18 13.31 12.98 28.60
CA ARG A 18 13.68 12.92 27.18
C ARG A 18 12.48 12.90 26.22
N ALA A 19 11.28 13.26 26.68
CA ALA A 19 10.06 13.18 25.85
C ALA A 19 9.32 14.52 25.86
N ASP A 20 9.47 15.30 24.79
CA ASP A 20 8.59 16.43 24.52
C ASP A 20 7.25 15.90 24.00
N ILE A 21 6.19 16.03 24.80
CA ILE A 21 4.87 15.53 24.42
C ILE A 21 4.24 16.28 23.28
N CYS A 22 4.63 17.53 23.06
CA CYS A 22 4.18 18.29 21.90
C CYS A 22 4.73 17.69 20.60
N GLN A 23 5.89 17.02 20.66
CA GLN A 23 6.48 16.26 19.54
C GLN A 23 5.90 14.83 19.41
N LEU A 24 5.29 14.28 20.47
CA LEU A 24 4.66 12.96 20.46
C LEU A 24 3.17 12.99 20.09
N LEU A 25 2.53 14.16 20.12
CA LEU A 25 1.16 14.35 19.70
C LEU A 25 1.06 14.28 18.17
N ALA A 26 0.75 13.09 17.67
CA ALA A 26 0.36 12.89 16.27
C ALA A 26 -0.79 13.85 15.90
N PRO A 27 -0.68 14.61 14.79
CA PRO A 27 -1.71 15.56 14.38
C PRO A 27 -3.10 14.93 14.24
N ASP A 28 -4.16 15.70 14.46
CA ASP A 28 -5.54 15.30 14.11
C ASP A 28 -5.71 15.36 12.59
N ILE A 29 -5.11 14.39 11.91
CA ILE A 29 -5.07 14.22 10.46
C ILE A 29 -6.49 14.18 9.88
N LEU A 30 -7.46 13.63 10.61
CA LEU A 30 -8.84 13.49 10.14
C LEU A 30 -9.54 14.84 10.02
N HIS A 31 -9.57 15.64 11.10
CA HIS A 31 -10.31 16.91 11.05
C HIS A 31 -9.52 18.02 10.35
N GLN A 32 -8.18 17.97 10.36
CA GLN A 32 -7.33 19.06 9.87
C GLN A 32 -6.97 18.88 8.38
N LEU A 33 -6.29 17.79 8.02
CA LEU A 33 -5.82 17.59 6.64
C LEU A 33 -6.91 16.97 5.77
N VAL A 34 -7.53 15.89 6.24
CA VAL A 34 -8.46 15.09 5.46
C VAL A 34 -9.79 15.82 5.27
N LYS A 35 -10.40 16.30 6.37
CA LYS A 35 -11.67 17.01 6.34
C LYS A 35 -11.49 18.50 6.04
N GLY A 36 -10.66 19.22 6.81
CA GLY A 36 -10.46 20.66 6.62
C GLY A 36 -9.76 21.04 5.31
N GLY A 37 -8.50 20.64 5.12
CA GLY A 37 -7.69 21.08 3.97
C GLY A 37 -8.08 20.43 2.64
N PHE A 38 -8.13 19.11 2.60
CA PHE A 38 -8.38 18.37 1.36
C PHE A 38 -9.86 18.37 0.97
N LYS A 39 -10.77 17.99 1.88
CA LYS A 39 -12.20 17.91 1.55
C LYS A 39 -12.88 19.28 1.47
N ASP A 40 -12.75 20.11 2.51
CA ASP A 40 -13.53 21.36 2.61
C ASP A 40 -12.89 22.54 1.82
N HIS A 41 -11.68 22.38 1.27
CA HIS A 41 -11.07 23.39 0.38
C HIS A 41 -10.69 22.84 -0.99
N LEU A 42 -9.78 21.87 -1.08
CA LEU A 42 -9.30 21.38 -2.38
C LEU A 42 -10.44 20.72 -3.20
N VAL A 43 -11.16 19.76 -2.61
CA VAL A 43 -12.25 19.04 -3.29
C VAL A 43 -13.41 19.98 -3.64
N GLU A 44 -13.72 20.95 -2.77
CA GLU A 44 -14.78 21.96 -2.98
C GLU A 44 -14.42 23.01 -4.04
N TRP A 45 -13.20 23.54 -4.04
CA TRP A 45 -12.73 24.51 -5.05
C TRP A 45 -12.67 23.90 -6.44
N VAL A 46 -12.21 22.65 -6.55
CA VAL A 46 -12.22 21.93 -7.82
C VAL A 46 -13.68 21.61 -8.23
N ALA A 47 -14.60 21.40 -7.28
CA ALA A 47 -16.03 21.16 -7.54
C ALA A 47 -16.83 22.34 -8.10
N GLY A 48 -16.30 23.56 -8.04
CA GLY A 48 -16.91 24.73 -8.69
C GLY A 48 -16.92 24.68 -10.23
N ALA A 49 -16.11 23.82 -10.86
CA ALA A 49 -15.98 23.70 -12.31
C ALA A 49 -16.61 22.40 -12.84
N LYS A 50 -17.94 22.38 -13.04
CA LYS A 50 -18.74 21.17 -13.35
C LYS A 50 -18.20 20.30 -14.51
N GLU A 51 -17.78 20.88 -15.63
CA GLU A 51 -17.26 20.10 -16.77
C GLU A 51 -15.88 19.51 -16.50
N ARG A 52 -14.98 20.27 -15.86
CA ARG A 52 -13.67 19.75 -15.43
C ARG A 52 -13.84 18.66 -14.37
N MET A 53 -14.91 18.72 -13.58
CA MET A 53 -15.13 17.77 -12.52
C MET A 53 -15.46 16.36 -13.02
N MET A 54 -16.34 16.25 -14.01
CA MET A 54 -16.67 14.94 -14.60
C MET A 54 -15.43 14.26 -15.18
N ASP A 55 -14.49 15.05 -15.70
CA ASP A 55 -13.23 14.53 -16.22
C ASP A 55 -12.30 14.04 -15.09
N ILE A 56 -12.20 14.79 -13.99
CA ILE A 56 -11.41 14.39 -12.81
C ILE A 56 -11.96 13.10 -12.19
N ASP A 57 -13.28 12.97 -12.06
CA ASP A 57 -13.90 11.76 -11.54
C ASP A 57 -13.58 10.54 -12.43
N ARG A 58 -13.54 10.73 -13.75
CA ARG A 58 -13.09 9.68 -14.69
C ARG A 58 -11.60 9.37 -14.57
N ARG A 59 -10.74 10.37 -14.39
CA ARG A 59 -9.29 10.16 -14.15
C ARG A 59 -9.06 9.31 -12.90
N ILE A 60 -9.81 9.58 -11.84
CA ILE A 60 -9.75 8.84 -10.58
C ILE A 60 -10.30 7.42 -10.75
N ALA A 61 -11.40 7.25 -11.49
CA ALA A 61 -11.96 5.93 -11.80
C ALA A 61 -11.04 5.08 -12.69
N ALA A 62 -10.26 5.71 -13.57
CA ALA A 62 -9.31 5.05 -14.45
C ALA A 62 -8.04 4.54 -13.76
N ALA A 63 -7.80 4.90 -12.49
CA ALA A 63 -6.64 4.43 -11.74
C ALA A 63 -6.66 2.88 -11.61
N PRO A 64 -5.58 2.19 -12.03
CA PRO A 64 -5.45 0.74 -11.90
C PRO A 64 -5.63 0.25 -10.45
N PRO A 65 -6.16 -0.97 -10.25
CA PRO A 65 -6.36 -1.51 -8.91
C PRO A 65 -5.02 -1.86 -8.23
N PHE A 66 -4.83 -1.42 -6.98
CA PHE A 66 -3.62 -1.70 -6.20
C PHE A 66 -3.93 -2.23 -4.78
N PRO A 67 -3.21 -3.24 -4.25
CA PRO A 67 -3.39 -3.71 -2.88
C PRO A 67 -3.23 -2.60 -1.83
N GLY A 68 -4.22 -2.43 -0.95
CA GLY A 68 -4.19 -1.38 0.09
C GLY A 68 -4.63 0.01 -0.38
N LEU A 69 -4.97 0.17 -1.66
CA LEU A 69 -5.60 1.36 -2.22
C LEU A 69 -7.08 1.09 -2.51
N ARG A 70 -7.97 2.01 -2.09
CA ARG A 70 -9.40 1.89 -2.38
C ARG A 70 -9.69 2.37 -3.79
N ARG A 71 -10.62 1.68 -4.47
CA ARG A 71 -11.12 2.06 -5.79
C ARG A 71 -12.30 3.03 -5.71
N PHE A 72 -12.39 3.88 -6.72
CA PHE A 72 -13.38 4.93 -6.85
C PHE A 72 -14.07 4.83 -8.23
N PRO A 73 -14.96 3.84 -8.46
CA PRO A 73 -15.55 3.58 -9.77
C PRO A 73 -16.40 4.74 -10.28
N ASP A 74 -17.07 5.47 -9.38
CA ASP A 74 -17.85 6.68 -9.69
C ASP A 74 -17.06 7.97 -9.35
N GLY A 75 -15.74 7.88 -9.23
CA GLY A 75 -14.89 8.95 -8.74
C GLY A 75 -15.32 9.43 -7.35
N ARG A 76 -15.65 10.72 -7.24
CA ARG A 76 -15.99 11.42 -6.00
C ARG A 76 -17.51 11.44 -5.72
N GLY A 77 -18.32 10.70 -6.46
CA GLY A 77 -19.80 10.74 -6.42
C GLY A 77 -20.50 10.20 -5.16
N PHE A 78 -19.97 10.42 -3.96
CA PHE A 78 -20.60 9.97 -2.71
C PHE A 78 -21.55 11.03 -2.14
N SER A 79 -22.76 10.63 -1.78
CA SER A 79 -23.73 11.47 -1.06
C SER A 79 -23.28 11.83 0.36
N GLN A 80 -22.41 11.01 0.96
CA GLN A 80 -21.80 11.25 2.26
C GLN A 80 -20.35 10.75 2.28
N TRP A 81 -19.42 11.63 2.63
CA TRP A 81 -17.98 11.33 2.70
C TRP A 81 -17.56 10.94 4.12
N THR A 82 -16.93 9.78 4.26
CA THR A 82 -16.24 9.34 5.48
C THR A 82 -14.78 9.78 5.48
N GLY A 83 -14.14 9.70 6.65
CA GLY A 83 -12.70 9.98 6.79
C GLY A 83 -11.82 9.06 5.94
N ASP A 84 -12.23 7.81 5.78
CA ASP A 84 -11.46 6.83 5.00
C ASP A 84 -11.64 7.01 3.49
N ASP A 85 -12.81 7.51 3.04
CA ASP A 85 -13.02 7.90 1.63
C ASP A 85 -12.04 9.02 1.24
N SER A 86 -11.90 10.01 2.10
CA SER A 86 -11.07 11.19 1.84
C SER A 86 -9.57 10.85 1.86
N LYS A 87 -9.12 9.95 2.76
CA LYS A 87 -7.74 9.43 2.79
C LYS A 87 -7.38 8.65 1.52
N ALA A 88 -8.29 7.77 1.09
CA ALA A 88 -8.03 6.97 -0.09
C ALA A 88 -8.02 7.81 -1.37
N LEU A 89 -8.81 8.89 -1.44
CA LEU A 89 -8.75 9.82 -2.56
C LEU A 89 -7.42 10.57 -2.61
N MET A 90 -6.90 11.00 -1.46
CA MET A 90 -5.60 11.69 -1.38
C MET A 90 -4.46 10.88 -1.98
N LYS A 91 -4.40 9.57 -1.73
CA LYS A 91 -3.39 8.66 -2.33
C LYS A 91 -3.36 8.64 -3.86
N ASN A 92 -4.46 9.02 -4.50
CA ASN A 92 -4.59 9.05 -5.96
C ASN A 92 -4.24 10.43 -6.57
N VAL A 93 -4.12 11.48 -5.76
CA VAL A 93 -4.09 12.88 -6.24
C VAL A 93 -2.84 13.64 -5.76
N ILE A 94 -2.20 13.26 -4.64
CA ILE A 94 -1.04 13.97 -4.10
C ILE A 94 0.18 13.84 -5.04
N THR A 95 0.85 14.97 -5.28
CA THR A 95 2.09 15.12 -6.07
C THR A 95 3.09 16.01 -5.32
N ASP A 96 4.35 16.07 -5.77
CA ASP A 96 5.36 16.93 -5.13
C ASP A 96 5.02 18.42 -5.21
N ASP A 97 4.46 18.89 -6.33
CA ASP A 97 3.90 20.23 -6.44
C ASP A 97 2.83 20.51 -5.38
N THR A 98 1.98 19.53 -5.07
CA THR A 98 0.95 19.68 -4.04
C THR A 98 1.56 19.85 -2.65
N LEU A 99 2.68 19.17 -2.39
CA LEU A 99 3.44 19.31 -1.14
C LEU A 99 4.16 20.67 -1.08
N SER A 100 4.74 21.12 -2.19
CA SER A 100 5.37 22.43 -2.33
C SER A 100 4.35 23.56 -2.13
N ASP A 101 3.17 23.44 -2.74
CA ASP A 101 2.05 24.37 -2.55
C ASP A 101 1.54 24.38 -1.11
N LEU A 102 1.46 23.23 -0.46
CA LEU A 102 1.10 23.12 0.96
C LEU A 102 2.11 23.86 1.84
N LYS A 103 3.41 23.64 1.60
CA LYS A 103 4.52 24.31 2.29
C LYS A 103 4.47 25.82 2.05
N ASN A 104 4.39 26.26 0.80
CA ASN A 104 4.31 27.67 0.41
C ASN A 104 3.08 28.37 1.03
N ALA A 105 1.93 27.69 1.07
CA ALA A 105 0.74 28.22 1.71
C ALA A 105 0.92 28.38 3.22
N LEU A 106 1.57 27.40 3.87
CA LEU A 106 1.87 27.46 5.31
C LEU A 106 2.89 28.56 5.61
N ASP A 107 3.92 28.73 4.77
CA ASP A 107 4.93 29.77 4.90
C ASP A 107 4.32 31.17 4.73
N ARG A 108 3.44 31.37 3.75
CA ARG A 108 2.67 32.63 3.61
C ARG A 108 1.79 32.89 4.83
N PHE A 109 1.13 31.86 5.37
CA PHE A 109 0.34 32.00 6.58
C PHE A 109 1.22 32.41 7.77
N HIS A 110 2.39 31.78 7.94
CA HIS A 110 3.36 32.13 8.97
C HIS A 110 3.93 33.54 8.81
N TYR A 111 4.11 34.00 7.58
CA TYR A 111 4.53 35.37 7.28
C TYR A 111 3.43 36.38 7.63
N HIS A 112 2.19 36.15 7.19
CA HIS A 112 1.10 37.11 7.37
C HIS A 112 0.53 37.15 8.79
N ARG A 113 0.62 36.07 9.58
CA ARG A 113 0.04 36.04 10.94
C ARG A 113 0.70 37.02 11.91
N GLU A 114 1.91 37.49 11.64
CA GLU A 114 2.60 38.48 12.49
C GLU A 114 1.79 39.78 12.66
N ILE A 115 0.90 40.11 11.72
CA ILE A 115 -0.01 41.25 11.86
C ILE A 115 -0.88 41.16 13.12
N PHE A 116 -1.21 39.95 13.60
CA PHE A 116 -1.98 39.78 14.83
C PHE A 116 -1.17 40.11 16.08
N ARG A 117 0.17 40.04 16.01
CA ARG A 117 1.07 40.53 17.05
C ARG A 117 1.19 42.06 16.96
N ASP A 118 1.36 42.59 15.75
CA ASP A 118 1.51 44.03 15.49
C ASP A 118 0.28 44.85 15.92
N VAL A 119 -0.92 44.29 15.73
CA VAL A 119 -2.20 44.93 16.11
C VAL A 119 -2.56 44.65 17.59
N GLY A 120 -1.72 43.93 18.33
CA GLY A 120 -1.91 43.65 19.76
C GLY A 120 -3.01 42.63 20.07
N VAL A 121 -3.48 41.89 19.07
CA VAL A 121 -4.52 40.86 19.21
C VAL A 121 -3.96 39.61 19.89
N GLN A 122 -2.69 39.27 19.66
CA GLN A 122 -2.02 38.12 20.27
C GLN A 122 -0.53 38.37 20.57
N VAL A 123 -0.24 38.66 21.85
CA VAL A 123 1.08 39.16 22.30
C VAL A 123 2.00 38.03 22.81
N GLU A 124 1.43 36.94 23.33
CA GLU A 124 2.19 35.83 23.96
C GLU A 124 2.67 34.74 22.99
N GLY A 125 2.39 34.87 21.70
CA GLY A 125 2.87 33.96 20.64
C GLY A 125 1.79 33.10 19.98
N PHE A 126 2.17 32.46 18.87
CA PHE A 126 1.31 31.62 18.03
C PHE A 126 1.43 30.15 18.42
N SER A 127 1.16 29.83 19.68
CA SER A 127 1.28 28.49 20.25
C SER A 127 -0.01 27.68 20.07
N LEU A 128 -0.48 27.55 18.83
CA LEU A 128 -1.66 26.74 18.51
C LEU A 128 -1.19 25.35 18.05
N PRO A 129 -1.37 24.29 18.86
CA PRO A 129 -0.91 22.94 18.52
C PRO A 129 -1.44 22.45 17.15
N ARG A 130 -2.61 22.95 16.74
CA ARG A 130 -3.26 22.65 15.45
C ARG A 130 -2.64 23.34 14.24
N GLN A 131 -1.92 24.44 14.43
CA GLN A 131 -1.19 25.14 13.36
C GLN A 131 0.25 24.66 13.30
N HIS A 132 0.84 24.32 14.46
CA HIS A 132 2.16 23.71 14.54
C HIS A 132 2.20 22.33 13.87
N SER A 133 1.12 21.54 13.95
CA SER A 133 1.02 20.24 13.28
C SER A 133 1.16 20.31 11.77
N LEU A 134 0.74 21.41 11.13
CA LEU A 134 0.83 21.59 9.67
C LEU A 134 2.28 21.61 9.18
N VAL A 135 3.22 22.03 10.04
CA VAL A 135 4.66 22.08 9.74
C VAL A 135 5.22 20.68 9.50
N HIS A 136 4.61 19.67 10.13
CA HIS A 136 5.09 18.29 10.06
C HIS A 136 4.46 17.50 8.90
N TYR A 137 3.50 18.07 8.16
CA TYR A 137 2.72 17.31 7.17
C TYR A 137 3.53 16.87 5.95
N GLU A 138 4.40 17.74 5.43
CA GLU A 138 5.33 17.39 4.35
C GLU A 138 6.20 16.20 4.76
N ALA A 139 6.86 16.29 5.91
CA ALA A 139 7.70 15.23 6.45
C ALA A 139 6.90 13.93 6.70
N LEU A 140 5.68 14.03 7.24
CA LEU A 140 4.83 12.86 7.50
C LEU A 140 4.33 12.19 6.22
N ILE A 141 4.03 12.96 5.17
CA ILE A 141 3.60 12.40 3.87
C ILE A 141 4.77 11.71 3.18
N CYS A 142 5.98 12.26 3.27
CA CYS A 142 7.18 11.59 2.76
C CYS A 142 7.49 10.33 3.58
N LEU A 143 7.48 10.41 4.91
CA LEU A 143 7.87 9.29 5.77
C LEU A 143 6.84 8.16 5.87
N PHE A 144 5.56 8.37 5.51
CA PHE A 144 4.52 7.35 5.68
C PHE A 144 3.59 7.20 4.46
N GLY A 145 3.87 7.89 3.35
CA GLY A 145 2.95 8.07 2.23
C GLY A 145 1.76 8.99 2.59
N ALA A 146 0.77 9.13 1.71
CA ALA A 146 -0.45 9.89 2.06
C ALA A 146 -1.02 9.34 3.38
N PRO A 147 -1.39 10.20 4.35
CA PRO A 147 -1.29 9.92 5.78
C PRO A 147 -1.76 8.53 6.18
N ASN A 148 -0.85 7.55 6.11
CA ASN A 148 -1.08 6.19 6.52
C ASN A 148 -0.54 6.02 7.94
N GLY A 149 -1.20 5.19 8.73
CA GLY A 149 -0.64 4.73 10.00
C GLY A 149 -0.88 5.64 11.21
N LEU A 150 -1.12 6.94 11.05
CA LEU A 150 -1.64 7.81 12.11
C LEU A 150 -3.14 8.07 11.91
N CYS A 151 -3.88 7.00 11.65
CA CYS A 151 -5.33 7.08 11.62
C CYS A 151 -5.82 7.36 13.05
N THR A 152 -6.87 8.17 13.15
CA THR A 152 -7.67 8.28 14.37
C THR A 152 -8.10 6.92 14.90
N SER A 153 -8.05 5.80 14.17
CA SER A 153 -8.27 4.48 14.78
C SER A 153 -7.45 4.25 16.06
N ILE A 154 -6.22 4.75 16.18
CA ILE A 154 -5.42 4.64 17.42
C ILE A 154 -5.89 5.66 18.47
N THR A 155 -6.00 6.94 18.13
CA THR A 155 -6.37 8.01 19.09
C THR A 155 -7.86 8.00 19.43
N GLU A 156 -8.73 7.70 18.47
CA GLU A 156 -10.16 7.43 18.59
C GLU A 156 -10.45 6.09 19.27
N SER A 157 -9.70 5.00 19.04
CA SER A 157 -9.87 3.77 19.87
C SER A 157 -9.48 4.02 21.32
N LYS A 158 -8.37 4.75 21.55
CA LYS A 158 -8.00 5.20 22.90
C LYS A 158 -9.03 6.16 23.47
N HIS A 159 -9.56 7.10 22.70
CA HIS A 159 -10.61 8.04 23.14
C HIS A 159 -11.95 7.32 23.39
N ILE A 160 -12.28 6.29 22.61
CA ILE A 160 -13.43 5.41 22.86
C ILE A 160 -13.23 4.72 24.21
N THR A 161 -12.05 4.17 24.46
CA THR A 161 -11.78 3.35 25.64
C THR A 161 -11.56 4.17 26.91
N ALA A 162 -10.90 5.32 26.80
CA ALA A 162 -10.57 6.20 27.93
C ALA A 162 -11.63 7.29 28.18
N VAL A 163 -12.46 7.63 27.20
CA VAL A 163 -13.45 8.72 27.33
C VAL A 163 -14.87 8.24 27.06
N LYS A 164 -15.20 7.74 25.86
CA LYS A 164 -16.60 7.40 25.51
C LYS A 164 -17.17 6.27 26.38
N LYS A 165 -16.44 5.16 26.56
CA LYS A 165 -16.88 4.01 27.37
C LYS A 165 -17.02 4.38 28.86
N PRO A 166 -16.04 5.04 29.51
CA PRO A 166 -16.21 5.53 30.89
C PRO A 166 -17.33 6.57 31.02
N TRP A 167 -17.49 7.46 30.04
CA TRP A 167 -18.60 8.42 29.99
C TRP A 167 -19.95 7.72 29.93
N TRP A 168 -20.12 6.69 29.10
CA TRP A 168 -21.34 5.87 29.04
C TRP A 168 -21.63 5.14 30.35
N ARG A 169 -20.59 4.76 31.10
CA ARG A 169 -20.72 4.13 32.43
C ARG A 169 -20.93 5.13 33.57
N SER A 170 -20.72 6.42 33.32
CA SER A 170 -20.85 7.47 34.33
C SER A 170 -22.31 7.87 34.54
N SER A 171 -22.61 8.49 35.68
CA SER A 171 -23.93 9.09 35.92
C SER A 171 -24.15 10.41 35.15
N LYS A 172 -23.18 10.84 34.33
CA LYS A 172 -23.15 12.11 33.57
C LYS A 172 -23.16 13.39 34.42
N TYR A 173 -23.28 13.29 35.74
CA TYR A 173 -23.17 14.41 36.68
C TYR A 173 -21.76 14.52 37.27
N ARG A 174 -21.06 15.64 37.05
CA ARG A 174 -19.61 15.81 37.36
C ARG A 174 -18.76 14.65 36.80
N ALA A 175 -19.03 14.26 35.56
CA ALA A 175 -18.53 13.01 35.00
C ALA A 175 -17.01 12.94 34.81
N LEU A 176 -16.31 14.07 34.69
CA LEU A 176 -14.86 14.08 34.47
C LEU A 176 -14.11 13.35 35.60
N GLY A 177 -14.45 13.64 36.87
CA GLY A 177 -13.87 12.94 38.01
C GLY A 177 -14.23 11.45 38.05
N GLN A 178 -15.40 11.07 37.51
CA GLN A 178 -15.81 9.68 37.41
C GLN A 178 -15.01 8.94 36.32
N ILE A 179 -14.85 9.55 35.14
CA ILE A 179 -14.05 9.02 34.03
C ILE A 179 -12.61 8.77 34.49
N LEU A 180 -11.99 9.75 35.16
CA LEU A 180 -10.62 9.63 35.65
C LEU A 180 -10.47 8.48 36.66
N ARG A 181 -11.39 8.35 37.63
CA ARG A 181 -11.38 7.23 38.59
C ARG A 181 -11.61 5.88 37.91
N THR A 182 -12.49 5.81 36.91
CA THR A 182 -12.73 4.58 36.14
C THR A 182 -11.49 4.16 35.38
N ASN A 183 -10.80 5.09 34.72
CA ASN A 183 -9.56 4.81 34.01
C ASN A 183 -8.45 4.36 34.97
N GLN A 184 -8.31 5.01 36.12
CA GLN A 184 -7.34 4.62 37.15
C GLN A 184 -7.57 3.19 37.65
N ARG A 185 -8.83 2.82 37.93
CA ARG A 185 -9.19 1.46 38.35
C ARG A 185 -8.91 0.42 37.27
N LEU A 186 -9.24 0.73 36.01
CA LEU A 186 -8.98 -0.17 34.89
C LEU A 186 -7.48 -0.38 34.67
N ALA A 187 -6.66 0.66 34.81
CA ALA A 187 -5.21 0.57 34.73
C ALA A 187 -4.62 -0.28 35.87
N GLN A 188 -5.09 -0.08 37.11
CA GLN A 188 -4.67 -0.88 38.27
C GLN A 188 -5.05 -2.36 38.11
N LEU A 189 -6.25 -2.65 37.60
CA LEU A 189 -6.68 -4.03 37.31
C LEU A 189 -5.86 -4.67 36.20
N ALA A 190 -5.51 -3.92 35.15
CA ALA A 190 -4.65 -4.42 34.07
C ALA A 190 -3.23 -4.72 34.58
N ALA A 191 -2.67 -3.85 35.41
CA ALA A 191 -1.35 -4.06 36.03
C ALA A 191 -1.35 -5.28 36.99
N ALA A 192 -2.37 -5.39 37.85
CA ALA A 192 -2.52 -6.54 38.74
C ALA A 192 -2.71 -7.85 37.97
N ARG A 193 -3.48 -7.82 36.87
CA ARG A 193 -3.64 -8.98 35.99
C ARG A 193 -2.31 -9.41 35.37
N SER A 194 -1.52 -8.46 34.87
CA SER A 194 -0.19 -8.76 34.31
C SER A 194 0.77 -9.33 35.36
N ASP A 195 0.73 -8.83 36.60
CA ASP A 195 1.54 -9.35 37.72
C ASP A 195 1.10 -10.77 38.12
N PHE A 196 -0.21 -11.04 38.17
CA PHE A 196 -0.74 -12.38 38.44
C PHE A 196 -0.48 -13.38 37.31
N GLU A 197 -0.54 -12.96 36.05
CA GLU A 197 -0.15 -13.79 34.90
C GLU A 197 1.35 -14.13 34.94
N ALA A 198 2.22 -13.16 35.25
CA ALA A 198 3.67 -13.38 35.39
C ALA A 198 4.03 -14.35 36.53
N ARG A 199 3.21 -14.38 37.59
CA ARG A 199 3.35 -15.31 38.73
C ARG A 199 2.69 -16.67 38.50
N GLY A 200 2.09 -16.90 37.32
CA GLY A 200 1.36 -18.13 37.00
C GLY A 200 0.07 -18.32 37.80
N MET A 201 -0.46 -17.25 38.41
CA MET A 201 -1.66 -17.26 39.26
C MET A 201 -2.95 -17.08 38.45
N LEU A 202 -2.84 -16.74 37.17
CA LEU A 202 -3.94 -16.70 36.22
C LEU A 202 -3.59 -17.56 34.99
N PRO A 203 -4.54 -18.35 34.46
CA PRO A 203 -4.33 -19.07 33.21
C PRO A 203 -4.04 -18.08 32.09
N ILE A 204 -2.96 -18.31 31.33
CA ILE A 204 -2.60 -17.51 30.16
C ILE A 204 -3.83 -17.48 29.25
N SER A 205 -4.41 -16.30 29.08
CA SER A 205 -5.56 -16.13 28.19
C SER A 205 -5.06 -16.20 26.76
N ARG A 206 -4.91 -17.42 26.22
CA ARG A 206 -4.89 -17.62 24.76
C ARG A 206 -6.25 -17.14 24.23
N PRO A 207 -6.31 -16.44 23.09
CA PRO A 207 -7.59 -16.18 22.43
C PRO A 207 -8.35 -17.49 22.25
N ARG A 208 -9.63 -17.52 22.61
CA ARG A 208 -10.50 -18.70 22.49
C ARG A 208 -10.68 -19.07 21.02
N GLU A 209 -10.07 -20.16 20.57
CA GLU A 209 -10.60 -20.99 19.48
C GLU A 209 -11.90 -21.64 19.97
N ASN A 210 -13.04 -21.23 19.40
CA ASN A 210 -14.33 -21.88 19.68
C ASN A 210 -14.42 -23.17 18.85
N VAL A 211 -14.10 -24.30 19.47
CA VAL A 211 -14.51 -25.63 18.99
C VAL A 211 -15.98 -25.84 19.34
N LEU A 212 -16.86 -25.86 18.33
CA LEU A 212 -18.26 -26.29 18.46
C LEU A 212 -18.35 -27.78 18.10
N GLN A 213 -18.47 -28.65 19.11
CA GLN A 213 -19.14 -29.94 18.97
C GLN A 213 -20.63 -29.73 19.28
N GLY A 214 -21.50 -30.00 18.31
CA GLY A 214 -22.95 -30.04 18.52
C GLY A 214 -23.45 -31.47 18.79
N PRO A 215 -24.64 -31.60 19.41
CA PRO A 215 -25.58 -32.67 19.08
C PRO A 215 -26.79 -32.14 18.29
N GLN A 216 -27.33 -33.02 17.45
CA GLN A 216 -28.30 -32.80 16.39
C GLN A 216 -29.72 -32.41 16.88
N SER A 217 -30.43 -31.56 16.13
CA SER A 217 -31.73 -31.89 15.51
C SER A 217 -32.36 -30.70 14.74
N ASN A 218 -32.67 -30.96 13.46
CA ASN A 218 -33.68 -30.40 12.53
C ASN A 218 -34.05 -28.91 12.50
N GLY A 219 -33.85 -28.30 11.31
CA GLY A 219 -34.78 -27.30 10.76
C GLY A 219 -34.18 -26.16 9.91
N MET A 220 -33.99 -26.41 8.60
CA MET A 220 -34.03 -25.45 7.46
C MET A 220 -33.22 -24.12 7.47
N SER A 221 -32.13 -24.16 6.69
CA SER A 221 -31.73 -23.25 5.58
C SER A 221 -31.66 -21.72 5.76
N GLN A 222 -30.45 -21.12 5.66
CA GLN A 222 -29.93 -20.41 4.46
C GLN A 222 -28.61 -19.64 4.75
N HIS A 223 -27.57 -19.99 3.98
CA HIS A 223 -26.37 -19.25 3.52
C HIS A 223 -25.80 -18.04 4.31
N PHE A 224 -24.52 -18.12 4.72
CA PHE A 224 -23.32 -17.56 4.04
C PHE A 224 -22.07 -17.80 4.92
N ASP A 225 -21.23 -18.77 4.53
CA ASP A 225 -19.89 -19.01 5.09
C ASP A 225 -18.82 -18.57 4.08
N ASP A 226 -17.74 -17.97 4.58
CA ASP A 226 -16.35 -18.35 4.24
C ASP A 226 -15.38 -17.60 5.19
N MET A 227 -15.04 -18.29 6.28
CA MET A 227 -13.87 -18.07 7.14
C MET A 227 -12.87 -19.19 6.82
N GLU A 228 -11.60 -18.87 6.56
CA GLU A 228 -10.49 -19.83 6.67
C GLU A 228 -9.30 -19.15 7.38
N ASP A 229 -9.15 -19.52 8.66
CA ASP A 229 -7.97 -19.50 9.55
C ASP A 229 -6.99 -20.64 9.11
N GLU A 230 -5.68 -20.73 9.38
CA GLU A 230 -4.69 -20.02 10.20
C GLU A 230 -3.26 -20.58 9.88
N HIS A 231 -2.21 -19.82 10.27
CA HIS A 231 -0.86 -20.14 10.81
C HIS A 231 0.00 -21.36 10.36
N GLU A 232 1.32 -21.44 10.55
CA GLU A 232 2.51 -20.56 10.57
C GLU A 232 3.70 -21.54 10.73
N HIS A 233 4.85 -21.32 10.08
CA HIS A 233 6.14 -21.82 10.57
C HIS A 233 7.24 -20.85 10.10
N ALA A 234 7.76 -20.07 11.06
CA ALA A 234 8.92 -19.20 10.89
C ALA A 234 10.20 -20.03 11.01
N GLY A 235 10.94 -20.12 9.91
CA GLY A 235 12.33 -20.58 9.89
C GLY A 235 13.26 -19.38 10.03
N VAL A 236 14.29 -19.53 10.88
CA VAL A 236 15.40 -18.58 11.04
C VAL A 236 16.14 -18.45 9.70
N VAL A 237 16.32 -17.23 9.20
CA VAL A 237 17.15 -16.94 8.02
C VAL A 237 18.43 -16.26 8.49
N ASP A 238 19.55 -16.79 8.00
CA ASP A 238 20.94 -16.48 8.31
C ASP A 238 21.37 -15.12 7.75
N ASP A 239 22.28 -14.45 8.46
CA ASP A 239 22.74 -13.07 8.24
C ASP A 239 23.62 -12.93 6.98
N ARG A 240 23.13 -12.23 5.94
CA ARG A 240 23.98 -11.48 4.99
C ARG A 240 23.25 -10.23 4.45
N PRO A 241 23.90 -9.05 4.39
CA PRO A 241 23.28 -7.82 3.91
C PRO A 241 23.45 -7.68 2.39
N VAL A 242 22.39 -7.96 1.63
CA VAL A 242 22.25 -7.56 0.21
C VAL A 242 20.79 -7.17 -0.03
N LEU A 243 20.58 -6.20 -0.94
CA LEU A 243 19.33 -5.52 -1.32
C LEU A 243 18.01 -6.30 -1.06
N ALA A 244 17.03 -5.58 -0.52
CA ALA A 244 15.59 -5.90 -0.46
C ALA A 244 15.24 -7.39 -0.29
N HIS A 245 15.07 -7.84 0.96
CA HIS A 245 14.58 -9.19 1.26
C HIS A 245 13.10 -9.34 0.84
N SER A 246 12.83 -9.61 -0.44
CA SER A 246 11.51 -9.99 -0.95
C SER A 246 11.43 -11.50 -1.16
N ASP A 247 10.61 -12.18 -0.37
CA ASP A 247 10.24 -13.58 -0.56
C ASP A 247 8.92 -13.65 -1.34
N VAL A 248 8.97 -14.11 -2.59
CA VAL A 248 7.81 -14.21 -3.46
C VAL A 248 7.45 -15.67 -3.70
N LYS A 249 6.24 -16.04 -3.29
CA LYS A 249 5.73 -17.41 -3.40
C LYS A 249 4.47 -17.49 -4.23
N LEU A 250 4.46 -18.41 -5.19
CA LEU A 250 3.23 -18.76 -5.92
C LEU A 250 2.17 -19.31 -4.95
N ALA A 251 0.90 -19.13 -5.29
CA ALA A 251 -0.21 -19.65 -4.49
C ALA A 251 -0.10 -21.18 -4.30
N ARG A 252 -0.52 -21.69 -3.13
CA ARG A 252 -0.47 -23.12 -2.79
C ARG A 252 -1.19 -24.00 -3.82
N CYS A 253 -2.29 -23.51 -4.37
CA CYS A 253 -3.10 -24.24 -5.34
C CYS A 253 -2.93 -23.63 -6.73
N HIS A 254 -2.63 -24.48 -7.72
CA HIS A 254 -2.67 -24.10 -9.12
C HIS A 254 -4.12 -23.84 -9.56
N ALA A 255 -4.26 -22.95 -10.54
CA ALA A 255 -5.53 -22.57 -11.11
C ALA A 255 -6.18 -23.75 -11.84
N ARG A 256 -7.46 -24.02 -11.52
CA ARG A 256 -8.25 -25.09 -12.15
C ARG A 256 -8.72 -24.65 -13.54
N GLY A 257 -8.80 -25.60 -14.47
CA GLY A 257 -9.29 -25.33 -15.83
C GLY A 257 -8.33 -24.54 -16.73
N ARG A 258 -7.09 -24.31 -16.30
CA ARG A 258 -6.03 -23.65 -17.08
C ARG A 258 -5.19 -24.64 -17.87
N ALA A 259 -4.45 -24.14 -18.86
CA ALA A 259 -3.47 -24.90 -19.62
C ALA A 259 -2.46 -25.65 -18.75
N ARG A 260 -2.03 -26.83 -19.21
CA ARG A 260 -1.06 -27.71 -18.54
C ARG A 260 0.21 -27.98 -19.37
N SER A 261 0.31 -27.38 -20.55
CA SER A 261 1.46 -27.51 -21.44
C SER A 261 1.79 -26.15 -22.06
N VAL A 262 3.04 -25.96 -22.50
CA VAL A 262 3.47 -24.72 -23.14
C VAL A 262 2.64 -24.37 -24.38
N PRO A 263 2.36 -25.29 -25.32
CA PRO A 263 1.54 -24.95 -26.49
C PRO A 263 0.11 -24.55 -26.12
N ALA A 264 -0.50 -25.24 -25.15
CA ALA A 264 -1.84 -24.89 -24.68
C ALA A 264 -1.87 -23.51 -24.01
N LEU A 265 -0.84 -23.19 -23.21
CA LEU A 265 -0.72 -21.89 -22.55
C LEU A 265 -0.44 -20.76 -23.55
N ALA A 266 0.36 -21.03 -24.58
CA ALA A 266 0.63 -20.11 -25.68
C ALA A 266 -0.67 -19.71 -26.41
N ILE A 267 -1.54 -20.69 -26.70
CA ILE A 267 -2.86 -20.45 -27.29
C ILE A 267 -3.76 -19.67 -26.33
N GLU A 268 -3.82 -20.09 -25.07
CA GLU A 268 -4.68 -19.48 -24.05
C GLU A 268 -4.35 -18.00 -23.81
N LEU A 269 -3.06 -17.64 -23.86
CA LEU A 269 -2.59 -16.26 -23.68
C LEU A 269 -2.52 -15.46 -24.99
N GLY A 270 -2.65 -16.12 -26.15
CA GLY A 270 -2.45 -15.50 -27.46
C GLY A 270 -0.99 -15.12 -27.75
N ILE A 271 -0.02 -15.87 -27.19
CA ILE A 271 1.42 -15.58 -27.29
C ILE A 271 2.13 -16.78 -27.93
N PRO A 272 2.27 -16.80 -29.27
CA PRO A 272 2.85 -17.95 -29.99
C PRO A 272 4.35 -18.13 -29.69
N THR A 273 5.04 -17.07 -29.27
CA THR A 273 6.47 -17.06 -28.93
C THR A 273 6.77 -17.56 -27.51
N LEU A 274 5.78 -18.03 -26.76
CA LEU A 274 5.95 -18.44 -25.35
C LEU A 274 7.03 -19.52 -25.16
N SER A 275 7.13 -20.48 -26.09
CA SER A 275 8.18 -21.50 -26.05
C SER A 275 9.59 -20.91 -26.16
N THR A 276 9.76 -19.90 -27.02
CA THR A 276 11.01 -19.16 -27.17
C THR A 276 11.35 -18.37 -25.91
N LEU A 277 10.36 -17.72 -25.29
CA LEU A 277 10.56 -16.97 -24.04
C LEU A 277 10.97 -17.88 -22.87
N ILE A 278 10.36 -19.06 -22.73
CA ILE A 278 10.77 -20.06 -21.74
C ILE A 278 12.19 -20.57 -22.04
N GLY A 279 12.53 -20.75 -23.32
CA GLY A 279 13.88 -21.14 -23.73
C GLY A 279 14.93 -20.09 -23.39
N GLN A 280 14.63 -18.80 -23.60
CA GLN A 280 15.51 -17.69 -23.21
C GLN A 280 15.73 -17.65 -21.70
N PHE A 281 14.64 -17.74 -20.92
CA PHE A 281 14.72 -17.84 -19.47
C PHE A 281 15.60 -19.02 -19.02
N LEU A 282 15.37 -20.22 -19.57
CA LEU A 282 16.17 -21.40 -19.22
C LEU A 282 17.64 -21.24 -19.60
N TYR A 283 17.93 -20.62 -20.73
CA TYR A 283 19.29 -20.32 -21.14
C TYR A 283 19.99 -19.43 -20.10
N GLU A 284 19.37 -18.34 -19.68
CA GLU A 284 19.91 -17.43 -18.66
C GLU A 284 20.14 -18.15 -17.32
N GLN A 285 19.18 -18.95 -16.86
CA GLN A 285 19.29 -19.71 -15.61
C GLN A 285 20.42 -20.76 -15.64
N LEU A 286 20.60 -21.46 -16.77
CA LEU A 286 21.62 -22.51 -16.91
C LEU A 286 23.02 -21.93 -17.19
N GLN A 287 23.12 -20.73 -17.76
CA GLN A 287 24.41 -20.06 -17.97
C GLN A 287 24.97 -19.43 -16.70
N CYS A 288 24.10 -19.02 -15.77
CA CYS A 288 24.54 -18.59 -14.44
C CYS A 288 25.29 -19.71 -13.68
N GLU A 289 25.09 -20.98 -14.08
CA GLU A 289 25.81 -22.15 -13.54
C GLU A 289 27.03 -22.60 -14.39
N SER A 290 27.24 -22.06 -15.60
CA SER A 290 28.27 -22.57 -16.53
C SER A 290 29.24 -21.50 -17.05
N ILE A 291 30.45 -21.49 -16.49
CA ILE A 291 31.59 -20.70 -16.97
C ILE A 291 32.16 -21.38 -18.22
N SER A 292 31.66 -21.06 -19.42
CA SER A 292 32.43 -21.18 -20.68
C SER A 292 31.70 -20.56 -21.89
N PRO A 293 32.22 -19.49 -22.51
CA PRO A 293 31.66 -18.93 -23.73
C PRO A 293 32.15 -19.72 -24.95
N SER A 294 31.29 -20.59 -25.49
CA SER A 294 31.49 -21.20 -26.81
C SER A 294 30.86 -20.28 -27.86
N ALA A 295 31.69 -19.76 -28.77
CA ALA A 295 31.32 -18.86 -29.87
C ALA A 295 30.45 -19.58 -30.91
N GLY A 296 29.14 -19.53 -30.73
CA GLY A 296 28.13 -19.92 -31.71
C GLY A 296 26.78 -19.35 -31.28
N ALA A 297 25.86 -19.13 -32.24
CA ALA A 297 24.51 -18.69 -31.91
C ALA A 297 23.88 -19.67 -30.89
N PRO A 298 23.48 -19.21 -29.69
CA PRO A 298 23.08 -20.11 -28.62
C PRO A 298 21.82 -20.88 -29.02
N ARG A 299 21.91 -22.22 -28.99
CA ARG A 299 20.73 -23.07 -29.14
C ARG A 299 19.91 -22.96 -27.86
N LEU A 300 18.74 -22.34 -27.95
CA LEU A 300 17.84 -22.19 -26.81
C LEU A 300 17.35 -23.57 -26.32
N PRO A 301 17.40 -23.84 -25.01
CA PRO A 301 16.79 -25.03 -24.42
C PRO A 301 15.30 -25.11 -24.75
N VAL A 302 14.82 -26.30 -25.09
CA VAL A 302 13.40 -26.54 -25.37
C VAL A 302 12.77 -27.24 -24.18
N PHE A 303 11.69 -26.67 -23.65
CA PHE A 303 10.88 -27.29 -22.62
C PHE A 303 9.57 -27.85 -23.21
N ALA A 304 9.39 -29.16 -23.09
CA ALA A 304 8.20 -29.89 -23.57
C ALA A 304 7.39 -30.54 -22.43
N GLY A 305 7.71 -30.25 -21.18
CA GLY A 305 7.06 -30.84 -20.01
C GLY A 305 5.71 -30.21 -19.67
N ALA A 306 5.09 -30.74 -18.60
CA ALA A 306 3.88 -30.18 -18.04
C ALA A 306 4.19 -28.95 -17.17
N LEU A 307 3.28 -27.97 -17.19
CA LEU A 307 3.33 -26.78 -16.34
C LEU A 307 2.08 -26.67 -15.47
N LYS A 308 2.19 -25.91 -14.39
CA LYS A 308 1.08 -25.53 -13.50
C LYS A 308 0.91 -24.03 -13.58
N VAL A 309 -0.30 -23.54 -13.84
CA VAL A 309 -0.61 -22.10 -13.91
C VAL A 309 -1.18 -21.63 -12.57
N PHE A 310 -0.86 -20.41 -12.17
CA PHE A 310 -1.33 -19.79 -10.92
C PHE A 310 -1.97 -18.43 -11.21
N HIS A 311 -2.94 -18.06 -10.37
CA HIS A 311 -3.64 -16.77 -10.46
C HIS A 311 -3.02 -15.68 -9.59
N LEU A 312 -2.14 -16.08 -8.68
CA LEU A 312 -1.67 -15.25 -7.58
C LEU A 312 -0.25 -15.65 -7.17
N ALA A 313 0.57 -14.65 -6.87
CA ALA A 313 1.77 -14.75 -6.06
C ALA A 313 1.62 -13.87 -4.81
N THR A 314 2.28 -14.27 -3.72
CA THR A 314 2.35 -13.51 -2.48
C THR A 314 3.77 -13.00 -2.33
N ALA A 315 3.95 -11.69 -2.32
CA ALA A 315 5.22 -11.05 -2.02
C ALA A 315 5.26 -10.69 -0.53
N THR A 316 6.32 -11.08 0.15
CA THR A 316 6.61 -10.67 1.52
C THR A 316 7.93 -9.93 1.51
N PHE A 317 7.93 -8.65 1.86
CA PHE A 317 9.09 -7.77 1.74
C PHE A 317 9.22 -6.85 2.95
N VAL A 318 10.41 -6.29 3.14
CA VAL A 318 10.73 -5.40 4.26
C VAL A 318 11.20 -4.06 3.70
N SER A 319 10.78 -2.96 4.33
CA SER A 319 11.27 -1.63 3.96
C SER A 319 12.76 -1.51 4.27
N PRO A 320 13.60 -0.99 3.35
CA PRO A 320 15.04 -0.83 3.56
C PRO A 320 15.43 -0.10 4.85
N SER A 321 14.60 0.84 5.31
CA SER A 321 14.88 1.63 6.52
C SER A 321 14.27 1.08 7.82
N ASP A 322 13.41 0.04 7.78
CA ASP A 322 12.74 -0.54 8.96
C ASP A 322 12.84 -2.07 8.98
N LEU A 323 14.07 -2.56 9.19
CA LEU A 323 14.41 -3.98 9.27
C LEU A 323 13.91 -4.68 10.56
N SER A 324 13.35 -3.96 11.55
CA SER A 324 13.18 -4.55 12.90
C SER A 324 11.97 -4.10 13.73
N ARG A 325 10.99 -3.35 13.18
CA ARG A 325 9.70 -3.17 13.88
C ARG A 325 8.68 -4.23 13.50
N ILE A 326 7.74 -4.48 14.43
CA ILE A 326 6.59 -5.39 14.33
C ILE A 326 5.69 -5.13 13.09
N GLY A 327 5.89 -4.02 12.37
CA GLY A 327 5.20 -3.67 11.12
C GLY A 327 6.09 -3.42 9.90
N GLY A 328 7.41 -3.69 9.97
CA GLY A 328 8.35 -3.48 8.86
C GLY A 328 8.23 -4.53 7.76
N MET A 329 7.78 -5.75 8.09
CA MET A 329 7.49 -6.80 7.13
C MET A 329 6.06 -6.65 6.59
N ARG A 330 5.95 -6.43 5.28
CA ARG A 330 4.67 -6.33 4.59
C ARG A 330 4.45 -7.54 3.70
N ARG A 331 3.21 -8.00 3.67
CA ARG A 331 2.75 -9.06 2.77
C ARG A 331 1.66 -8.54 1.86
N GLU A 332 1.79 -8.78 0.57
CA GLU A 332 0.75 -8.44 -0.40
C GLU A 332 0.55 -9.50 -1.48
N LYS A 333 -0.56 -9.35 -2.19
CA LYS A 333 -1.05 -10.31 -3.19
C LYS A 333 -0.97 -9.70 -4.58
N ILE A 334 -0.14 -10.27 -5.44
CA ILE A 334 0.06 -9.88 -6.86
C ILE A 334 -0.74 -10.84 -7.74
N ARG A 335 -1.66 -10.30 -8.56
CA ARG A 335 -2.65 -11.08 -9.32
C ARG A 335 -2.39 -11.08 -10.82
N ALA A 336 -2.61 -12.25 -11.43
CA ALA A 336 -2.69 -12.45 -12.88
C ALA A 336 -3.91 -13.34 -13.19
N ILE A 337 -5.07 -12.70 -13.33
CA ILE A 337 -6.37 -13.37 -13.36
C ILE A 337 -7.12 -12.97 -14.63
N PRO A 338 -7.33 -13.91 -15.58
CA PRO A 338 -8.05 -13.62 -16.82
C PRO A 338 -9.51 -13.19 -16.65
N VAL A 339 -10.17 -13.61 -15.56
CA VAL A 339 -11.56 -13.25 -15.24
C VAL A 339 -11.67 -12.94 -13.75
N TRP A 340 -11.92 -11.68 -13.38
CA TRP A 340 -11.96 -11.23 -11.99
C TRP A 340 -13.38 -10.82 -11.57
N HIS A 341 -13.96 -11.47 -10.55
CA HIS A 341 -15.35 -11.26 -10.09
C HIS A 341 -16.40 -11.25 -11.23
N HIS A 342 -16.35 -12.25 -12.12
CA HIS A 342 -17.20 -12.32 -13.32
C HIS A 342 -17.09 -11.10 -14.26
N GLY A 343 -16.01 -10.33 -14.12
CA GLY A 343 -15.72 -9.13 -14.89
C GLY A 343 -14.41 -9.25 -15.67
N PRO A 344 -13.83 -8.10 -16.05
CA PRO A 344 -12.63 -8.06 -16.89
C PRO A 344 -11.40 -8.67 -16.21
N ALA A 345 -10.40 -8.98 -17.02
CA ALA A 345 -9.13 -9.49 -16.53
C ALA A 345 -8.44 -8.50 -15.58
N ARG A 346 -7.67 -9.04 -14.64
CA ARG A 346 -6.85 -8.28 -13.70
C ARG A 346 -5.41 -8.78 -13.75
N TYR A 347 -4.53 -7.89 -14.16
CA TYR A 347 -3.08 -8.12 -14.28
C TYR A 347 -2.38 -6.98 -13.54
N ASP A 348 -1.86 -7.29 -12.36
CA ASP A 348 -1.21 -6.33 -11.48
C ASP A 348 0.20 -5.98 -12.03
N THR A 349 0.66 -4.77 -11.71
CA THR A 349 2.00 -4.25 -12.04
C THR A 349 2.96 -4.45 -10.85
N ILE A 350 4.24 -4.63 -11.15
CA ILE A 350 5.28 -5.02 -10.18
C ILE A 350 6.59 -4.26 -10.42
N PHE A 351 7.39 -4.15 -9.36
CA PHE A 351 8.80 -3.83 -9.44
C PHE A 351 9.62 -5.12 -9.58
N VAL A 352 10.59 -5.12 -10.48
CA VAL A 352 11.50 -6.23 -10.75
C VAL A 352 12.92 -5.75 -10.47
N SER A 353 13.69 -6.50 -9.67
CA SER A 353 15.11 -6.19 -9.45
C SER A 353 15.92 -6.54 -10.69
N THR A 354 16.68 -5.58 -11.21
CA THR A 354 17.49 -5.75 -12.43
C THR A 354 18.96 -5.48 -12.21
N ASP A 355 19.32 -4.57 -11.29
CA ASP A 355 20.71 -4.24 -11.01
C ASP A 355 20.94 -3.89 -9.54
N ASP A 356 21.60 -4.78 -8.81
CA ASP A 356 21.85 -4.61 -7.38
C ASP A 356 22.94 -3.56 -7.07
N THR A 357 23.56 -2.96 -8.09
CA THR A 357 24.60 -1.93 -7.92
C THR A 357 24.04 -0.52 -7.70
N PHE A 358 22.78 -0.28 -8.08
CA PHE A 358 22.11 0.99 -7.92
C PHE A 358 21.10 0.96 -6.76
N ASN A 359 20.59 2.13 -6.37
CA ASN A 359 19.56 2.26 -5.34
C ASN A 359 18.26 2.81 -5.94
N GLY A 360 17.14 2.51 -5.29
CA GLY A 360 15.81 3.02 -5.67
C GLY A 360 15.38 2.58 -7.07
N MET A 361 14.69 3.45 -7.81
CA MET A 361 14.18 3.13 -9.16
C MET A 361 15.25 2.88 -10.21
N LEU A 362 16.51 3.16 -9.92
CA LEU A 362 17.60 2.87 -10.84
C LEU A 362 18.02 1.40 -10.81
N SER A 363 17.80 0.69 -9.69
CA SER A 363 18.07 -0.76 -9.56
C SER A 363 16.90 -1.64 -9.98
N MET A 364 15.75 -1.04 -10.28
CA MET A 364 14.52 -1.76 -10.57
C MET A 364 13.90 -1.31 -11.89
N GLU A 365 13.19 -2.24 -12.51
CA GLU A 365 12.31 -1.97 -13.64
C GLU A 365 10.85 -2.27 -13.27
N VAL A 366 9.91 -1.76 -14.08
CA VAL A 366 8.48 -1.95 -13.88
C VAL A 366 7.94 -2.91 -14.93
N ALA A 367 7.12 -3.86 -14.50
CA ALA A 367 6.47 -4.79 -15.42
C ALA A 367 5.01 -5.07 -15.03
N ARG A 368 4.19 -5.50 -15.99
CA ARG A 368 2.84 -6.03 -15.74
C ARG A 368 2.85 -7.54 -15.84
N VAL A 369 2.32 -8.22 -14.82
CA VAL A 369 2.30 -9.69 -14.80
C VAL A 369 1.09 -10.22 -15.57
N LEU A 370 1.35 -11.01 -16.61
CA LEU A 370 0.31 -11.60 -17.45
C LEU A 370 -0.04 -13.03 -17.03
N CYS A 371 0.92 -13.78 -16.49
CA CYS A 371 0.68 -15.15 -16.05
C CYS A 371 1.73 -15.60 -15.03
N PHE A 372 1.31 -16.31 -13.98
CA PHE A 372 2.22 -17.07 -13.14
C PHE A 372 2.17 -18.55 -13.51
N PHE A 373 3.32 -19.21 -13.59
CA PHE A 373 3.37 -20.65 -13.84
C PHE A 373 4.61 -21.28 -13.22
N SER A 374 4.57 -22.58 -12.98
CA SER A 374 5.74 -23.36 -12.57
C SER A 374 5.88 -24.63 -13.36
N PHE A 375 7.11 -25.12 -13.48
CA PHE A 375 7.42 -26.36 -14.17
C PHE A 375 8.70 -26.98 -13.61
N VAL A 376 8.84 -28.28 -13.80
CA VAL A 376 10.06 -29.02 -13.43
C VAL A 376 10.86 -29.27 -14.70
N TYR A 377 12.11 -28.83 -14.71
CA TYR A 377 13.00 -29.01 -15.86
C TYR A 377 13.70 -30.38 -15.79
N THR A 378 14.38 -30.77 -16.88
CA THR A 378 14.97 -32.12 -17.02
C THR A 378 16.07 -32.44 -16.01
N ASN A 379 16.67 -31.41 -15.41
CA ASN A 379 17.63 -31.52 -14.30
C ASN A 379 16.96 -31.76 -12.93
N GLY A 380 15.64 -31.85 -12.86
CA GLY A 380 14.87 -32.04 -11.63
C GLY A 380 14.56 -30.76 -10.86
N TYR A 381 15.09 -29.61 -11.28
CA TYR A 381 14.83 -28.33 -10.64
C TYR A 381 13.43 -27.81 -10.99
N SER A 382 12.76 -27.26 -9.99
CA SER A 382 11.44 -26.64 -10.14
C SER A 382 11.61 -25.13 -10.27
N TYR A 383 11.20 -24.57 -11.41
CA TYR A 383 11.20 -23.13 -11.63
C TYR A 383 9.82 -22.55 -11.35
N SER A 384 9.78 -21.46 -10.59
CA SER A 384 8.59 -20.65 -10.38
C SER A 384 8.74 -19.36 -11.18
N CYS A 385 7.85 -19.14 -12.14
CA CYS A 385 8.02 -18.12 -13.15
C CYS A 385 6.82 -17.17 -13.24
N ALA A 386 7.10 -15.96 -13.71
CA ALA A 386 6.11 -15.00 -14.16
C ALA A 386 6.38 -14.64 -15.62
N LEU A 387 5.33 -14.70 -16.45
CA LEU A 387 5.32 -14.06 -17.76
C LEU A 387 4.90 -12.60 -17.57
N ILE A 388 5.76 -11.69 -18.03
CA ILE A 388 5.59 -10.26 -17.81
C ILE A 388 5.66 -9.47 -19.12
N HIS A 389 5.05 -8.29 -19.12
CA HIS A 389 5.20 -7.25 -20.13
C HIS A 389 5.93 -6.06 -19.51
N TRP A 390 7.10 -5.73 -20.05
CA TRP A 390 7.95 -4.66 -19.56
C TRP A 390 7.37 -3.27 -19.80
N PHE A 391 7.78 -2.34 -18.94
CA PHE A 391 7.63 -0.91 -19.17
C PHE A 391 9.01 -0.27 -19.28
N ASP A 392 9.22 0.53 -20.33
CA ASP A 392 10.43 1.33 -20.47
C ASP A 392 10.31 2.59 -19.61
N ARG A 393 11.39 2.99 -18.93
CA ARG A 393 11.49 4.34 -18.35
C ARG A 393 11.47 5.38 -19.47
N ILE A 394 10.69 6.45 -19.29
CA ILE A 394 10.59 7.54 -20.28
C ILE A 394 11.82 8.46 -20.18
N ALA A 395 12.37 8.61 -18.98
CA ALA A 395 13.57 9.39 -18.69
C ALA A 395 14.37 8.71 -17.56
N ASP A 396 15.66 9.04 -17.47
CA ASP A 396 16.55 8.59 -16.39
C ASP A 396 16.43 9.45 -15.11
N GLU A 397 15.46 10.36 -15.09
CA GLU A 397 15.12 11.21 -13.94
C GLU A 397 13.59 11.35 -13.78
N PRO A 398 13.11 11.64 -12.57
CA PRO A 398 11.69 11.92 -12.32
C PRO A 398 11.18 13.14 -13.09
N ASP A 399 9.88 13.19 -13.34
CA ASP A 399 9.22 14.36 -13.94
C ASP A 399 9.43 15.63 -13.13
N ASN A 400 9.79 16.74 -13.78
CA ASN A 400 10.10 18.00 -13.11
C ASN A 400 8.91 18.61 -12.37
N LEU A 401 7.68 18.29 -12.78
CA LEU A 401 6.45 18.81 -12.19
C LEU A 401 5.98 17.92 -11.03
N MET A 402 5.79 16.63 -11.29
CA MET A 402 5.23 15.72 -10.29
C MET A 402 6.27 15.08 -9.37
N GLY A 403 7.56 15.13 -9.73
CA GLY A 403 8.67 14.44 -9.05
C GLY A 403 8.53 12.92 -9.02
N MET A 404 7.74 12.37 -9.94
CA MET A 404 7.50 10.93 -10.09
C MET A 404 8.19 10.38 -11.33
N TRP A 405 8.70 9.16 -11.21
CA TRP A 405 9.21 8.39 -12.34
C TRP A 405 8.11 8.13 -13.37
N MET A 406 8.47 8.22 -14.64
CA MET A 406 7.56 7.99 -15.75
C MET A 406 7.95 6.74 -16.52
N VAL A 407 6.97 5.89 -16.81
CA VAL A 407 7.17 4.63 -17.52
C VAL A 407 6.14 4.48 -18.64
N ARG A 408 6.47 3.74 -19.70
CA ARG A 408 5.58 3.44 -20.83
C ARG A 408 5.60 1.95 -21.17
N PRO A 409 4.50 1.35 -21.64
CA PRO A 409 4.53 -0.05 -22.06
C PRO A 409 5.59 -0.26 -23.15
N SER A 410 6.44 -1.27 -22.98
CA SER A 410 7.57 -1.56 -23.85
C SER A 410 7.14 -2.41 -25.05
N PHE A 411 7.63 -2.07 -26.23
CA PHE A 411 7.32 -2.78 -27.48
C PHE A 411 8.59 -3.08 -28.25
N MET A 412 8.62 -4.24 -28.90
CA MET A 412 9.68 -4.64 -29.81
C MET A 412 9.60 -3.84 -31.11
N ALA A 413 10.65 -3.87 -31.93
CA ALA A 413 10.71 -3.15 -33.21
C ALA A 413 9.59 -3.54 -34.20
N ASP A 414 8.99 -4.73 -34.05
CA ASP A 414 7.86 -5.21 -34.85
C ASP A 414 6.49 -4.78 -34.31
N GLY A 415 6.45 -4.00 -33.22
CA GLY A 415 5.23 -3.55 -32.55
C GLY A 415 4.60 -4.58 -31.61
N SER A 416 5.18 -5.77 -31.46
CA SER A 416 4.73 -6.75 -30.46
C SER A 416 5.14 -6.32 -29.05
N LYS A 417 4.40 -6.80 -28.03
CA LYS A 417 4.72 -6.50 -26.63
C LYS A 417 6.11 -7.04 -26.29
N ASN A 418 6.92 -6.25 -25.60
CA ASN A 418 8.19 -6.72 -25.05
C ASN A 418 7.92 -7.64 -23.85
N LEU A 419 7.88 -8.94 -24.11
CA LEU A 419 7.55 -9.96 -23.13
C LEU A 419 8.80 -10.70 -22.66
N SER A 420 8.80 -11.10 -21.40
CA SER A 420 9.85 -11.98 -20.87
C SER A 420 9.29 -12.92 -19.81
N VAL A 421 9.99 -14.03 -19.60
CA VAL A 421 9.74 -14.94 -18.49
C VAL A 421 10.83 -14.69 -17.46
N ILE A 422 10.43 -14.33 -16.24
CA ILE A 422 11.35 -14.08 -15.12
C ILE A 422 11.11 -15.10 -14.00
N HIS A 423 12.12 -15.32 -13.16
CA HIS A 423 11.92 -16.03 -11.91
C HIS A 423 11.10 -15.15 -10.95
N VAL A 424 10.21 -15.75 -10.15
CA VAL A 424 9.39 -14.98 -9.20
C VAL A 424 10.24 -14.29 -8.13
N ASP A 425 11.42 -14.80 -7.84
CA ASP A 425 12.35 -14.20 -6.86
C ASP A 425 12.93 -12.86 -7.33
N SER A 426 12.88 -12.56 -8.63
CA SER A 426 13.26 -11.26 -9.16
C SER A 426 12.21 -10.17 -8.86
N ILE A 427 11.01 -10.56 -8.41
CA ILE A 427 9.92 -9.63 -8.11
C ILE A 427 10.12 -9.06 -6.70
N VAL A 428 10.15 -7.73 -6.58
CA VAL A 428 10.29 -7.04 -5.29
C VAL A 428 8.94 -6.92 -4.59
N CYS A 429 8.02 -6.19 -5.23
CA CYS A 429 6.65 -5.99 -4.77
C CYS A 429 5.77 -5.48 -5.92
N GLY A 430 4.51 -5.19 -5.66
CA GLY A 430 3.60 -4.50 -6.56
C GLY A 430 4.02 -3.05 -6.79
N ALA A 431 3.80 -2.56 -8.01
CA ALA A 431 3.96 -1.17 -8.38
C ALA A 431 2.59 -0.57 -8.73
N HIS A 432 2.27 0.63 -8.24
CA HIS A 432 1.04 1.33 -8.64
C HIS A 432 1.35 2.34 -9.74
N LEU A 433 0.64 2.25 -10.87
CA LEU A 433 0.83 3.12 -12.03
C LEU A 433 -0.38 4.04 -12.22
N LEU A 434 -0.16 5.35 -12.35
CA LEU A 434 -1.20 6.34 -12.65
C LEU A 434 -1.09 6.79 -14.12
N PRO A 435 -2.17 6.73 -14.92
CA PRO A 435 -2.10 7.16 -16.31
C PRO A 435 -1.70 8.64 -16.48
N ILE A 436 -0.82 8.92 -17.44
CA ILE A 436 -0.51 10.29 -17.86
C ILE A 436 -1.62 10.76 -18.79
N PHE A 437 -2.66 11.37 -18.22
CA PHE A 437 -3.88 11.76 -18.95
C PHE A 437 -3.69 12.91 -19.97
N GLY A 438 -2.64 13.72 -19.81
CA GLY A 438 -2.46 14.93 -20.61
C GLY A 438 -3.57 15.97 -20.40
N ARG A 439 -3.79 16.81 -21.43
CA ARG A 439 -4.77 17.90 -21.41
C ARG A 439 -6.16 17.50 -21.94
N GLU A 440 -6.27 16.33 -22.55
CA GLU A 440 -7.51 15.84 -23.15
C GLU A 440 -8.43 15.26 -22.08
N GLN A 441 -9.72 15.14 -22.43
CA GLN A 441 -10.69 14.49 -21.56
C GLN A 441 -10.54 12.97 -21.63
N VAL A 442 -10.73 12.30 -20.49
CA VAL A 442 -10.74 10.85 -20.40
C VAL A 442 -11.95 10.29 -21.17
N PRO A 443 -11.71 9.45 -22.20
CA PRO A 443 -12.78 8.79 -22.93
C PRO A 443 -13.67 7.95 -22.00
N ARG A 444 -14.98 7.92 -22.26
CA ARG A 444 -15.95 7.16 -21.43
C ARG A 444 -15.71 5.64 -21.43
N SER A 445 -14.96 5.14 -22.41
CA SER A 445 -14.59 3.73 -22.51
C SER A 445 -13.41 3.36 -21.60
N VAL A 446 -12.68 4.34 -21.06
CA VAL A 446 -11.57 4.09 -20.14
C VAL A 446 -12.11 3.81 -18.75
N ASP A 447 -11.60 2.75 -18.14
CA ASP A 447 -11.88 2.32 -16.78
C ASP A 447 -10.65 1.65 -16.17
N PHE A 448 -10.65 1.34 -14.88
CA PHE A 448 -9.50 0.80 -14.14
C PHE A 448 -8.91 -0.50 -14.75
N HIS A 449 -9.70 -1.26 -15.51
CA HIS A 449 -9.31 -2.56 -16.04
C HIS A 449 -8.60 -2.47 -17.39
N ASN A 450 -8.80 -1.38 -18.14
CA ASN A 450 -8.24 -1.20 -19.48
C ASN A 450 -7.33 0.04 -19.60
N SER A 451 -7.19 0.86 -18.55
CA SER A 451 -6.34 2.05 -18.58
C SER A 451 -4.87 1.73 -18.88
N LEU A 452 -4.35 0.61 -18.35
CA LEU A 452 -3.01 0.09 -18.65
C LEU A 452 -2.80 -0.30 -20.13
N ASP A 453 -3.89 -0.57 -20.86
CA ASP A 453 -3.85 -0.96 -22.27
C ASP A 453 -4.13 0.23 -23.22
N ILE A 454 -4.78 1.29 -22.72
CA ILE A 454 -5.18 2.47 -23.51
C ILE A 454 -4.13 3.58 -23.45
N TYR A 455 -3.52 3.82 -22.29
CA TYR A 455 -2.55 4.92 -22.14
C TYR A 455 -1.13 4.47 -22.50
N HIS A 456 -0.37 5.42 -23.07
CA HIS A 456 1.00 5.19 -23.51
C HIS A 456 2.05 5.57 -22.46
N GLY A 457 1.66 6.18 -21.35
CA GLY A 457 2.58 6.64 -20.31
C GLY A 457 1.91 6.67 -18.95
N PHE A 458 2.68 6.38 -17.92
CA PHE A 458 2.24 6.26 -16.54
C PHE A 458 3.25 6.86 -15.58
N TYR A 459 2.77 7.50 -14.52
CA TYR A 459 3.57 7.84 -13.35
C TYR A 459 3.63 6.64 -12.40
N VAL A 460 4.82 6.35 -11.89
CA VAL A 460 5.03 5.40 -10.80
C VAL A 460 4.62 6.10 -9.50
N ASN A 461 3.49 5.68 -8.92
CA ASN A 461 2.94 6.33 -7.74
C ASN A 461 3.69 5.91 -6.48
N ARG A 462 4.73 6.69 -6.16
CA ARG A 462 5.51 6.57 -4.91
C ARG A 462 4.68 6.86 -3.64
N PHE A 463 3.52 7.49 -3.74
CA PHE A 463 2.66 7.83 -2.59
C PHE A 463 1.59 6.79 -2.28
N ALA A 464 1.53 5.68 -3.04
CA ALA A 464 0.54 4.62 -2.82
C ALA A 464 0.62 4.05 -1.39
N ASP A 465 1.86 3.88 -0.90
CA ASP A 465 2.19 3.50 0.46
C ASP A 465 3.66 3.80 0.79
N TYR A 466 4.05 3.53 2.04
CA TYR A 466 5.40 3.77 2.54
C TYR A 466 6.52 3.06 1.76
N HIS A 467 6.29 1.83 1.31
CA HIS A 467 7.35 1.06 0.65
C HIS A 467 7.51 1.52 -0.80
N ALA A 468 6.40 1.81 -1.49
CA ALA A 468 6.43 2.47 -2.78
C ALA A 468 7.15 3.82 -2.69
N PHE A 469 7.01 4.54 -1.58
CA PHE A 469 7.74 5.78 -1.37
C PHE A 469 9.24 5.52 -1.34
N GLU A 470 9.74 4.66 -0.45
CA GLU A 470 11.18 4.39 -0.35
C GLU A 470 11.79 3.82 -1.63
N LEU A 471 11.08 2.92 -2.30
CA LEU A 471 11.54 2.28 -3.54
C LEU A 471 11.58 3.27 -4.71
N ALA A 472 10.59 4.16 -4.79
CA ALA A 472 10.43 5.12 -5.88
C ALA A 472 10.87 6.56 -5.57
N SER A 473 11.70 6.72 -4.52
CA SER A 473 12.19 8.01 -4.05
C SER A 473 13.38 8.58 -4.80
#